data_AF-A0A7W8KQV8-F1
#
_entry.id   AF-A0A7W8KQV8-F1
#
_cell.length_a   1.000
_cell.length_b   1.000
_cell.length_c   1.000
_cell.angle_alpha   90.00
_cell.angle_beta   90.00
_cell.angle_gamma   90.00
#
_symmetry.space_group_name_H-M   'P 1'
#
loop_
_entity.id
_entity.type
_entity.pdbx_description
1 polymer ?
#
loop_
_entity_poly.entity_id
_entity_poly.type
_entity_poly.pdbx_seq_one_letter_code
_entity_poly.pdbx_strand_id
1 'polypeptide(L)'
;MNPPDPHAGRAKIAYIPMEDVGNEYTTRMRELLAGYGDVVRYEGTRAWALRLLKGRFWRYDYAVLNWMENEFVDLRSGRISWKGFAKVLAKTMVIKAGVRRLVYVRHNNYPHAAQGPAMERSRKLVDWYCRLFANVVSHSGALTAAGAVYCPHPLYRLAEQRDADLPRALPEEYFVVFGRISRYKKIEQLIAAFPANRNLVVAGAVADEAYAQSLLALRRDNVIVMPGKLSEAQAQKLVSGARGVVISHADADVVVSGTFFYAMSVRRPVFAIETPFLRWVAPRVGDELVRLGRDMRELCAAIAAAAPVELAQELSARIEEQFGDEAVRRALGLALGRGA
;
A
#
# COMPACT_ATOMS: atom_id res chain seq x y z
N MET A 1 -20.29 40.49 13.50
CA MET A 1 -20.85 39.19 13.04
C MET A 1 -19.71 38.41 12.43
N ASN A 2 -19.41 37.21 12.93
CA ASN A 2 -18.42 36.36 12.26
C ASN A 2 -18.99 35.91 10.91
N PRO A 3 -18.18 35.87 9.84
CA PRO A 3 -18.65 35.34 8.57
C PRO A 3 -19.13 33.89 8.76
N PRO A 4 -20.20 33.47 8.07
CA PRO A 4 -20.65 32.09 8.11
C PRO A 4 -19.51 31.17 7.66
N ASP A 5 -19.25 30.12 8.45
CA ASP A 5 -18.27 29.09 8.14
C ASP A 5 -18.66 28.43 6.79
N PRO A 6 -17.84 28.52 5.74
CA PRO A 6 -18.14 27.92 4.43
C PRO A 6 -18.27 26.39 4.48
N HIS A 7 -17.96 25.77 5.62
CA HIS A 7 -18.10 24.33 5.88
C HIS A 7 -19.40 23.95 6.61
N ALA A 8 -20.30 24.90 6.89
CA ALA A 8 -21.57 24.61 7.55
C ALA A 8 -22.45 23.67 6.69
N GLY A 9 -22.58 22.41 7.12
CA GLY A 9 -23.43 21.38 6.48
C GLY A 9 -22.67 20.23 5.81
N ARG A 10 -21.35 20.29 5.68
CA ARG A 10 -20.52 19.16 5.20
C ARG A 10 -20.23 18.17 6.34
N ALA A 11 -20.16 16.89 6.00
CA ALA A 11 -19.87 15.85 6.99
C ALA A 11 -18.43 15.95 7.51
N LYS A 12 -18.22 15.72 8.81
CA LYS A 12 -16.87 15.77 9.40
C LYS A 12 -16.24 14.39 9.44
N ILE A 13 -15.11 14.23 8.75
CA ILE A 13 -14.41 12.95 8.57
C ILE A 13 -13.07 13.01 9.30
N ALA A 14 -12.89 12.23 10.37
CA ALA A 14 -11.60 12.07 11.03
C ALA A 14 -10.77 10.99 10.33
N TYR A 15 -9.63 11.34 9.75
CA TYR A 15 -8.68 10.39 9.18
C TYR A 15 -7.53 10.12 10.17
N ILE A 16 -7.32 8.86 10.55
CA ILE A 16 -6.41 8.49 11.65
C ILE A 16 -5.40 7.43 11.17
N PRO A 17 -4.07 7.70 11.29
CA PRO A 17 -3.44 8.97 11.66
C PRO A 17 -3.56 10.02 10.54
N MET A 18 -3.65 11.32 10.89
CA MET A 18 -3.68 12.40 9.89
C MET A 18 -2.27 12.81 9.43
N GLU A 19 -1.28 12.68 10.31
CA GLU A 19 0.11 13.06 10.06
C GLU A 19 0.93 11.81 9.77
N ASP A 20 0.99 11.43 8.50
CA ASP A 20 1.99 10.50 7.97
C ASP A 20 2.74 11.24 6.86
N VAL A 21 3.55 12.22 7.26
CA VAL A 21 4.25 13.14 6.36
C VAL A 21 5.20 12.33 5.47
N GLY A 22 4.95 12.35 4.16
CA GLY A 22 5.74 11.62 3.16
C GLY A 22 5.11 10.32 2.65
N ASN A 23 3.93 9.92 3.15
CA ASN A 23 3.20 8.78 2.61
C ASN A 23 2.11 9.24 1.62
N GLU A 24 2.45 9.23 0.33
CA GLU A 24 1.56 9.70 -0.75
C GLU A 24 0.18 9.02 -0.73
N TYR A 25 0.11 7.74 -0.33
CA TYR A 25 -1.17 7.04 -0.13
C TYR A 25 -2.10 7.79 0.83
N THR A 26 -1.61 8.24 1.99
CA THR A 26 -2.46 8.95 2.96
C THR A 26 -2.91 10.31 2.45
N THR A 27 -2.09 10.97 1.64
CA THR A 27 -2.45 12.23 0.99
C THR A 27 -3.58 11.98 0.01
N ARG A 28 -3.41 11.04 -0.93
CA ARG A 28 -4.43 10.69 -1.93
C ARG A 28 -5.75 10.24 -1.31
N MET A 29 -5.70 9.38 -0.29
CA MET A 29 -6.92 8.94 0.41
C MET A 29 -7.67 10.10 1.06
N ARG A 30 -6.98 11.05 1.70
CA ARG A 30 -7.61 12.23 2.30
C ARG A 30 -8.25 13.13 1.25
N GLU A 31 -7.58 13.34 0.12
CA GLU A 31 -8.12 14.13 -0.99
C GLU A 31 -9.39 13.51 -1.57
N LEU A 32 -9.40 12.19 -1.76
CA LEU A 32 -10.56 11.48 -2.28
C LEU A 32 -11.72 11.44 -1.27
N LEU A 33 -11.40 11.28 0.02
CA LEU A 33 -12.38 11.42 1.10
C LEU A 33 -12.95 12.83 1.22
N ALA A 34 -12.20 13.87 0.84
CA ALA A 34 -12.69 15.26 0.86
C ALA A 34 -13.86 15.48 -0.11
N GLY A 35 -14.07 14.59 -1.08
CA GLY A 35 -15.29 14.56 -1.90
C GLY A 35 -16.57 14.27 -1.11
N TYR A 36 -16.46 13.63 0.06
CA TYR A 36 -17.61 13.23 0.89
C TYR A 36 -17.86 14.13 2.10
N GLY A 37 -16.92 15.00 2.45
CA GLY A 37 -17.01 15.86 3.63
C GLY A 37 -15.71 16.60 3.91
N ASP A 38 -15.62 17.25 5.05
CA ASP A 38 -14.40 17.91 5.50
C ASP A 38 -13.53 16.90 6.25
N VAL A 39 -12.36 16.61 5.67
CA VAL A 39 -11.37 15.74 6.30
C VAL A 39 -10.60 16.55 7.34
N VAL A 40 -10.80 16.23 8.60
CA VAL A 40 -10.34 17.01 9.74
C VAL A 40 -9.36 16.22 10.61
N ARG A 41 -8.52 16.96 11.33
CA ARG A 41 -7.60 16.37 12.30
C ARG A 41 -8.35 15.75 13.46
N TYR A 42 -8.01 14.52 13.80
CA TYR A 42 -8.44 13.93 15.05
C TYR A 42 -7.74 14.62 16.24
N GLU A 43 -8.52 15.23 17.13
CA GLU A 43 -8.02 15.95 18.33
C GLU A 43 -7.25 15.07 19.33
N GLY A 44 -7.25 13.74 19.15
CA GLY A 44 -6.57 12.78 20.01
C GLY A 44 -7.48 12.20 21.08
N THR A 45 -7.19 10.97 21.51
CA THR A 45 -8.08 10.20 22.40
C THR A 45 -8.23 10.80 23.79
N ARG A 46 -7.18 11.43 24.33
CA ARG A 46 -7.24 12.07 25.65
C ARG A 46 -8.18 13.27 25.65
N ALA A 47 -8.06 14.14 24.66
CA ALA A 47 -8.96 15.29 24.50
C ALA A 47 -10.41 14.82 24.32
N TRP A 48 -10.59 13.78 23.50
CA TRP A 48 -11.92 13.21 23.25
C TRP A 48 -12.55 12.58 24.50
N ALA A 49 -11.78 11.81 25.27
CA ALA A 49 -12.23 11.25 26.55
C ALA A 49 -12.63 12.34 27.55
N LEU A 50 -11.86 13.44 27.63
CA LEU A 50 -12.21 14.58 28.48
C LEU A 50 -13.50 15.28 28.03
N ARG A 51 -13.76 15.38 26.72
CA ARG A 51 -15.01 15.95 26.18
C ARG A 51 -16.22 15.07 26.49
N LEU A 52 -16.07 13.75 26.39
CA LEU A 52 -17.09 12.79 26.82
C LEU A 52 -17.45 12.97 28.29
N LEU A 53 -16.45 13.04 29.17
CA LEU A 53 -16.66 13.24 30.60
C LEU A 53 -17.35 14.58 30.91
N LYS A 54 -17.15 15.60 30.07
CA LYS A 54 -17.79 16.92 30.18
C LYS A 54 -19.16 17.00 29.47
N GLY A 55 -19.71 15.88 28.98
CA GLY A 55 -21.00 15.85 28.29
C GLY A 55 -21.02 16.60 26.94
N ARG A 56 -19.85 16.92 26.36
CA ARG A 56 -19.75 17.65 25.09
C ARG A 56 -19.68 16.67 23.93
N PHE A 57 -20.84 16.17 23.51
CA PHE A 57 -20.99 15.19 22.43
C PHE A 57 -20.91 15.83 21.04
N TRP A 58 -19.81 16.51 20.72
CA TRP A 58 -19.58 16.87 19.33
C TRP A 58 -19.01 15.66 18.59
N ARG A 59 -19.77 15.16 17.62
CA ARG A 59 -19.47 13.90 16.92
C ARG A 59 -18.93 14.17 15.53
N TYR A 60 -17.88 13.44 15.17
CA TYR A 60 -17.55 13.28 13.75
C TYR A 60 -18.65 12.42 13.11
N ASP A 61 -18.97 12.68 11.85
CA ASP A 61 -19.87 11.79 11.12
C ASP A 61 -19.17 10.47 10.84
N TYR A 62 -17.88 10.54 10.49
CA TYR A 62 -17.06 9.39 10.13
C TYR A 62 -15.69 9.44 10.81
N ALA A 63 -15.17 8.28 11.18
CA ALA A 63 -13.73 8.10 11.43
C ALA A 63 -13.19 6.93 10.62
N VAL A 64 -12.06 7.16 9.96
CA VAL A 64 -11.33 6.16 9.15
C VAL A 64 -10.01 5.86 9.84
N LEU A 65 -9.89 4.64 10.37
CA LEU A 65 -8.70 4.18 11.10
C LEU A 65 -7.81 3.37 10.18
N ASN A 66 -6.51 3.65 10.20
CA ASN A 66 -5.49 2.94 9.43
C ASN A 66 -4.40 2.39 10.37
N TRP A 67 -3.81 1.25 10.01
CA TRP A 67 -2.62 0.63 10.64
C TRP A 67 -2.69 0.36 12.14
N MET A 68 -3.90 0.28 12.71
CA MET A 68 -4.09 0.04 14.14
C MET A 68 -3.55 -1.34 14.57
N GLU A 69 -3.55 -2.31 13.65
CA GLU A 69 -3.06 -3.66 13.87
C GLU A 69 -1.57 -3.69 14.24
N ASN A 70 -0.76 -2.72 13.79
CA ASN A 70 0.68 -2.74 14.01
C ASN A 70 1.07 -2.70 15.51
N GLU A 71 0.20 -2.17 16.37
CA GLU A 71 0.43 -2.14 17.82
C GLU A 71 0.09 -3.48 18.52
N PHE A 72 -0.45 -4.49 17.81
CA PHE A 72 -0.80 -5.79 18.42
C PHE A 72 0.41 -6.67 18.72
N VAL A 73 1.58 -6.31 18.21
CA VAL A 73 2.82 -7.09 18.34
C VAL A 73 3.93 -6.18 18.85
N ASP A 74 4.77 -6.74 19.71
CA ASP A 74 5.99 -6.07 20.14
C ASP A 74 7.04 -6.11 19.02
N LEU A 75 7.51 -4.95 18.58
CA LEU A 75 8.40 -4.83 17.43
C LEU A 75 9.76 -5.52 17.62
N ARG A 76 10.20 -5.73 18.87
CA ARG A 76 11.51 -6.34 19.17
C ARG A 76 11.44 -7.85 19.18
N SER A 77 10.42 -8.39 19.82
CA SER A 77 10.25 -9.84 20.02
C SER A 77 9.40 -10.50 18.96
N GLY A 78 8.61 -9.75 18.20
CA GLY A 78 7.65 -10.27 17.23
C GLY A 78 6.50 -11.08 17.84
N ARG A 79 6.33 -10.97 19.17
CA ARG A 79 5.26 -11.65 19.93
C ARG A 79 4.08 -10.72 20.13
N ILE A 80 2.89 -11.30 20.35
CA ILE A 80 1.68 -10.52 20.67
C ILE A 80 1.93 -9.65 21.91
N SER A 81 1.65 -8.35 21.77
CA SER A 81 1.67 -7.37 22.84
C SER A 81 0.25 -7.17 23.35
N TRP A 82 -0.12 -7.86 24.44
CA TRP A 82 -1.44 -7.70 25.06
C TRP A 82 -1.67 -6.28 25.57
N LYS A 83 -0.62 -5.60 26.04
CA LYS A 83 -0.66 -4.18 26.40
C LYS A 83 -0.97 -3.31 25.18
N GLY A 84 -0.32 -3.57 24.04
CA GLY A 84 -0.56 -2.86 22.78
C GLY A 84 -1.97 -3.09 22.25
N PHE A 85 -2.43 -4.34 22.26
CA PHE A 85 -3.80 -4.70 21.92
C PHE A 85 -4.84 -4.00 22.81
N ALA A 86 -4.67 -4.05 24.15
CA ALA A 86 -5.57 -3.38 25.08
C ALA A 86 -5.59 -1.85 24.88
N LYS A 87 -4.43 -1.24 24.62
CA LYS A 87 -4.30 0.18 24.29
C LYS A 87 -5.08 0.53 23.02
N VAL A 88 -4.92 -0.24 21.94
CA VAL A 88 -5.66 -0.03 20.69
C VAL A 88 -7.15 -0.23 20.90
N LEU A 89 -7.57 -1.25 21.64
CA LEU A 89 -8.97 -1.50 21.95
C LEU A 89 -9.59 -0.33 22.71
N ALA A 90 -8.94 0.15 23.77
CA ALA A 90 -9.39 1.31 24.53
C ALA A 90 -9.46 2.56 23.64
N LYS A 91 -8.43 2.81 22.82
CA LYS A 91 -8.39 3.91 21.84
C LYS A 91 -9.57 3.84 20.88
N THR A 92 -9.87 2.65 20.37
CA THR A 92 -10.97 2.38 19.43
C THR A 92 -12.32 2.64 20.07
N MET A 93 -12.53 2.18 21.31
CA MET A 93 -13.80 2.41 22.03
C MET A 93 -14.04 3.90 22.30
N VAL A 94 -12.99 4.65 22.69
CA VAL A 94 -13.09 6.11 22.87
C VAL A 94 -13.47 6.80 21.55
N ILE A 95 -12.84 6.42 20.43
CA ILE A 95 -13.19 6.99 19.11
C ILE A 95 -14.62 6.60 18.73
N LYS A 96 -15.02 5.33 18.93
CA LYS A 96 -16.34 4.80 18.59
C LYS A 96 -17.47 5.54 19.29
N ALA A 97 -17.28 5.93 20.55
CA ALA A 97 -18.26 6.73 21.30
C ALA A 97 -18.48 8.13 20.68
N GLY A 98 -17.56 8.58 19.83
CA GLY A 98 -17.51 9.92 19.25
C GLY A 98 -17.75 10.08 17.78
N VAL A 99 -18.07 8.99 17.11
CA VAL A 99 -18.35 9.01 15.69
C VAL A 99 -19.69 8.35 15.40
N ARG A 100 -20.38 8.79 14.34
CA ARG A 100 -21.61 8.12 13.91
C ARG A 100 -21.30 6.79 13.23
N ARG A 101 -20.23 6.75 12.44
CA ARG A 101 -19.76 5.53 11.76
C ARG A 101 -18.25 5.40 11.83
N LEU A 102 -17.78 4.23 12.24
CA LEU A 102 -16.37 3.91 12.37
C LEU A 102 -15.97 2.92 11.26
N VAL A 103 -14.99 3.31 10.45
CA VAL A 103 -14.45 2.54 9.33
C VAL A 103 -13.00 2.19 9.64
N TYR A 104 -12.59 0.97 9.31
CA TYR A 104 -11.20 0.52 9.46
C TYR A 104 -10.64 0.10 8.12
N VAL A 105 -9.46 0.61 7.77
CA VAL A 105 -8.69 0.17 6.60
C VAL A 105 -7.67 -0.86 7.06
N ARG A 106 -7.87 -2.11 6.66
CA ARG A 106 -6.95 -3.22 6.93
C ARG A 106 -5.82 -3.20 5.91
N HIS A 107 -4.62 -2.89 6.37
CA HIS A 107 -3.41 -2.82 5.54
C HIS A 107 -2.58 -4.11 5.58
N ASN A 108 -2.67 -4.86 6.68
CA ASN A 108 -1.99 -6.13 6.82
C ASN A 108 -2.95 -7.25 7.27
N ASN A 109 -2.66 -8.48 6.86
CA ASN A 109 -3.41 -9.64 7.35
C ASN A 109 -3.12 -9.92 8.83
N TYR A 110 -1.92 -9.57 9.26
CA TYR A 110 -1.43 -9.55 10.64
C TYR A 110 -0.23 -8.59 10.70
N PRO A 111 0.23 -8.18 11.89
CA PRO A 111 1.31 -7.21 12.01
C PRO A 111 2.60 -7.76 11.39
N HIS A 112 3.28 -6.98 10.55
CA HIS A 112 4.51 -7.41 9.85
C HIS A 112 5.64 -7.84 10.80
N ALA A 113 5.64 -7.35 12.04
CA ALA A 113 6.62 -7.76 13.04
C ALA A 113 6.35 -9.15 13.64
N ALA A 114 5.17 -9.75 13.40
CA ALA A 114 4.79 -11.03 14.00
C ALA A 114 5.68 -12.17 13.48
N GLN A 115 6.11 -13.05 14.38
CA GLN A 115 6.96 -14.19 14.02
C GLN A 115 6.38 -15.53 14.50
N GLY A 116 6.60 -16.59 13.72
CA GLY A 116 6.25 -17.96 14.05
C GLY A 116 4.77 -18.12 14.46
N PRO A 117 4.46 -18.80 15.59
CA PRO A 117 3.07 -18.99 16.03
C PRO A 117 2.30 -17.70 16.34
N ALA A 118 2.98 -16.56 16.51
CA ALA A 118 2.32 -15.27 16.75
C ALA A 118 1.62 -14.74 15.49
N MET A 119 2.06 -15.14 14.28
CA MET A 119 1.46 -14.71 13.01
C MET A 119 0.00 -15.16 12.92
N GLU A 120 -0.26 -16.46 13.13
CA GLU A 120 -1.62 -17.01 13.08
C GLU A 120 -2.53 -16.47 14.20
N ARG A 121 -1.99 -16.32 15.41
CA ARG A 121 -2.76 -15.77 16.53
C ARG A 121 -3.10 -14.29 16.31
N SER A 122 -2.17 -13.50 15.79
CA SER A 122 -2.40 -12.09 15.52
C SER A 122 -3.35 -11.89 14.34
N ARG A 123 -3.33 -12.75 13.31
CA ARG A 123 -4.37 -12.81 12.28
C ARG A 123 -5.76 -12.96 12.89
N LYS A 124 -5.96 -13.96 13.76
CA LYS A 124 -7.24 -14.17 14.46
C LYS A 124 -7.65 -12.95 15.31
N LEU A 125 -6.70 -12.28 15.96
CA LEU A 125 -6.96 -11.05 16.71
C LEU A 125 -7.39 -9.90 15.79
N VAL A 126 -6.76 -9.73 14.63
CA VAL A 126 -7.15 -8.75 13.62
C VAL A 126 -8.56 -9.05 13.11
N ASP A 127 -8.86 -10.31 12.76
CA ASP A 127 -10.19 -10.70 12.29
C ASP A 127 -11.28 -10.48 13.35
N TRP A 128 -10.97 -10.70 14.62
CA TRP A 128 -11.86 -10.33 15.72
C TRP A 128 -12.02 -8.82 15.86
N TYR A 129 -10.91 -8.06 15.80
CA TYR A 129 -10.90 -6.61 15.94
C TYR A 129 -11.73 -5.92 14.84
N CYS A 130 -11.69 -6.45 13.62
CA CYS A 130 -12.53 -6.05 12.49
C CYS A 130 -14.03 -5.99 12.82
N ARG A 131 -14.53 -6.81 13.77
CA ARG A 131 -15.94 -6.83 14.18
C ARG A 131 -16.38 -5.57 14.94
N LEU A 132 -15.44 -4.74 15.38
CA LEU A 132 -15.75 -3.49 16.09
C LEU A 132 -16.19 -2.36 15.15
N PHE A 133 -16.02 -2.53 13.84
CA PHE A 133 -16.19 -1.51 12.82
C PHE A 133 -17.50 -1.69 12.06
N ALA A 134 -18.07 -0.58 11.59
CA ALA A 134 -19.25 -0.62 10.75
C ALA A 134 -18.94 -1.19 9.37
N ASN A 135 -17.75 -0.86 8.84
CA ASN A 135 -17.20 -1.42 7.61
C ASN A 135 -15.68 -1.61 7.78
N VAL A 136 -15.17 -2.68 7.19
CA VAL A 136 -13.73 -2.92 7.04
C VAL A 136 -13.38 -2.78 5.57
N VAL A 137 -12.47 -1.86 5.26
CA VAL A 137 -11.95 -1.60 3.93
C VAL A 137 -10.67 -2.38 3.73
N SER A 138 -10.48 -2.93 2.54
CA SER A 138 -9.22 -3.53 2.13
C SER A 138 -8.84 -3.10 0.71
N HIS A 139 -7.54 -2.92 0.50
CA HIS A 139 -6.97 -2.72 -0.83
C HIS A 139 -6.78 -4.02 -1.61
N SER A 140 -7.05 -5.19 -1.00
CA SER A 140 -7.03 -6.47 -1.68
C SER A 140 -8.43 -6.99 -1.90
N GLY A 141 -8.82 -7.13 -3.17
CA GLY A 141 -10.10 -7.73 -3.50
C GLY A 141 -10.21 -9.20 -3.10
N ALA A 142 -9.09 -9.88 -2.81
CA ALA A 142 -9.09 -11.23 -2.25
C ALA A 142 -9.74 -11.32 -0.85
N LEU A 143 -9.86 -10.21 -0.13
CA LEU A 143 -10.52 -10.16 1.19
C LEU A 143 -12.02 -9.87 1.12
N THR A 144 -12.59 -9.68 -0.07
CA THR A 144 -14.04 -9.47 -0.24
C THR A 144 -14.86 -10.68 0.22
N ALA A 145 -14.37 -11.89 -0.03
CA ALA A 145 -15.00 -13.13 0.46
C ALA A 145 -15.07 -13.22 1.99
N ALA A 146 -14.21 -12.48 2.70
CA ALA A 146 -14.23 -12.36 4.16
C ALA A 146 -15.09 -11.18 4.66
N GLY A 147 -15.87 -10.55 3.78
CA GLY A 147 -16.78 -9.45 4.12
C GLY A 147 -16.17 -8.06 4.11
N ALA A 148 -14.92 -7.90 3.65
CA ALA A 148 -14.31 -6.58 3.51
C ALA A 148 -14.85 -5.84 2.27
N VAL A 149 -15.02 -4.53 2.39
CA VAL A 149 -15.28 -3.63 1.26
C VAL A 149 -13.97 -3.44 0.50
N TYR A 150 -13.92 -3.86 -0.75
CA TYR A 150 -12.77 -3.57 -1.60
C TYR A 150 -12.74 -2.08 -1.95
N CYS A 151 -11.63 -1.43 -1.63
CA CYS A 151 -11.31 -0.08 -2.09
C CYS A 151 -9.93 -0.15 -2.72
N PRO A 152 -9.74 0.14 -4.02
CA PRO A 152 -8.41 0.13 -4.61
C PRO A 152 -7.49 1.11 -3.87
N HIS A 153 -6.19 0.80 -3.86
CA HIS A 153 -5.21 1.81 -3.48
C HIS A 153 -5.20 2.88 -4.59
N PRO A 154 -5.26 4.18 -4.26
CA PRO A 154 -5.22 5.23 -5.26
C PRO A 154 -3.92 5.20 -6.05
N LEU A 155 -3.98 5.53 -7.32
CA LEU A 155 -2.77 5.77 -8.11
C LEU A 155 -1.96 6.92 -7.51
N TYR A 156 -0.64 6.78 -7.56
CA TYR A 156 0.32 7.80 -7.14
C TYR A 156 0.25 8.99 -8.10
N ARG A 157 0.41 10.20 -7.55
CA ARG A 157 0.67 11.38 -8.37
C ARG A 157 2.06 11.28 -8.96
N LEU A 158 2.13 11.51 -10.25
CA LEU A 158 3.38 11.59 -10.96
C LEU A 158 3.93 13.02 -10.83
N ALA A 159 5.23 13.14 -10.60
CA ALA A 159 5.94 14.40 -10.68
C ALA A 159 5.79 15.00 -12.09
N GLU A 160 5.57 16.32 -12.11
CA GLU A 160 5.51 17.11 -13.35
C GLU A 160 6.88 17.12 -14.05
N GLN A 161 7.96 17.25 -13.27
CA GLN A 161 9.33 17.20 -13.77
C GLN A 161 9.83 15.75 -13.82
N ARG A 162 10.11 15.29 -15.05
CA ARG A 162 10.64 13.93 -15.32
C ARG A 162 12.15 13.92 -15.53
N ASP A 163 12.74 15.08 -15.75
CA ASP A 163 14.16 15.25 -16.03
C ASP A 163 14.94 15.34 -14.72
N ALA A 164 15.14 14.18 -14.10
CA ALA A 164 16.09 14.01 -13.02
C ALA A 164 17.26 13.14 -13.47
N ASP A 165 18.47 13.48 -13.05
CA ASP A 165 19.62 12.62 -13.29
C ASP A 165 19.56 11.40 -12.38
N LEU A 166 19.70 10.22 -13.00
CA LEU A 166 19.82 8.98 -12.25
C LEU A 166 21.26 8.86 -11.73
N PRO A 167 21.49 8.28 -10.55
CA PRO A 167 22.84 8.12 -9.98
C PRO A 167 23.80 7.31 -10.83
N ARG A 168 23.30 6.59 -11.83
CA ARG A 168 24.07 5.75 -12.73
C ARG A 168 23.38 5.66 -14.09
N ALA A 169 24.17 5.55 -15.15
CA ALA A 169 23.66 5.21 -16.48
C ALA A 169 23.05 3.80 -16.47
N LEU A 170 21.91 3.65 -17.12
CA LEU A 170 21.18 2.39 -17.21
C LEU A 170 21.29 1.81 -18.63
N PRO A 171 21.17 0.47 -18.78
CA PRO A 171 20.97 -0.15 -20.08
C PRO A 171 19.72 0.40 -20.77
N GLU A 172 19.67 0.31 -22.10
CA GLU A 172 18.49 0.71 -22.89
C GLU A 172 17.23 -0.07 -22.48
N GLU A 173 17.38 -1.38 -22.28
CA GLU A 173 16.31 -2.24 -21.80
C GLU A 173 16.65 -2.88 -20.46
N TYR A 174 15.78 -2.67 -19.47
CA TYR A 174 15.95 -3.26 -18.14
C TYR A 174 14.60 -3.53 -17.47
N PHE A 175 14.61 -4.50 -16.55
CA PHE A 175 13.57 -4.70 -15.56
C PHE A 175 14.02 -4.09 -14.23
N VAL A 176 13.07 -3.69 -13.39
CA VAL A 176 13.41 -2.99 -12.15
C VAL A 176 12.76 -3.61 -10.91
N VAL A 177 13.56 -3.80 -9.86
CA VAL A 177 13.07 -3.91 -8.49
C VAL A 177 13.24 -2.55 -7.83
N PHE A 178 12.13 -1.90 -7.51
CA PHE A 178 12.12 -0.55 -6.94
C PHE A 178 11.53 -0.50 -5.53
N GLY A 179 12.09 0.39 -4.71
CA GLY A 179 11.64 0.72 -3.35
C GLY A 179 12.61 0.22 -2.28
N ARG A 180 12.13 0.06 -1.05
CA ARG A 180 13.00 -0.36 0.07
C ARG A 180 13.71 -1.69 -0.21
N ILE A 181 15.04 -1.70 -0.17
CA ILE A 181 15.90 -2.88 -0.31
C ILE A 181 15.90 -3.61 1.04
N SER A 182 15.35 -4.82 1.05
CA SER A 182 15.09 -5.57 2.29
C SER A 182 14.97 -7.06 2.02
N ARG A 183 15.41 -7.89 2.97
CA ARG A 183 15.53 -9.35 2.84
C ARG A 183 14.24 -10.06 2.47
N TYR A 184 13.10 -9.60 3.00
CA TYR A 184 11.79 -10.23 2.72
C TYR A 184 11.44 -10.22 1.22
N LYS A 185 11.99 -9.26 0.45
CA LYS A 185 11.77 -9.19 -1.00
C LYS A 185 12.52 -10.27 -1.79
N LYS A 186 13.38 -11.08 -1.14
CA LYS A 186 14.15 -12.17 -1.76
C LYS A 186 14.95 -11.74 -3.00
N ILE A 187 15.54 -10.54 -2.94
CA ILE A 187 16.24 -9.94 -4.09
C ILE A 187 17.47 -10.78 -4.46
N GLU A 188 18.14 -11.39 -3.48
CA GLU A 188 19.28 -12.27 -3.68
C GLU A 188 18.92 -13.49 -4.54
N GLN A 189 17.73 -14.06 -4.34
CA GLN A 189 17.23 -15.21 -5.11
C GLN A 189 16.89 -14.79 -6.54
N LEU A 190 16.29 -13.61 -6.70
CA LEU A 190 16.02 -13.04 -8.01
C LEU A 190 17.32 -12.82 -8.79
N ILE A 191 18.33 -12.17 -8.19
CA ILE A 191 19.63 -11.94 -8.83
C ILE A 191 20.28 -13.26 -9.27
N ALA A 192 20.25 -14.27 -8.40
CA ALA A 192 20.81 -15.58 -8.72
C ALA A 192 20.11 -16.26 -9.92
N ALA A 193 18.78 -16.16 -10.00
CA ALA A 193 17.97 -16.79 -11.03
C ALA A 193 17.69 -15.89 -12.26
N PHE A 194 18.15 -14.64 -12.27
CA PHE A 194 17.74 -13.66 -13.28
C PHE A 194 18.22 -14.08 -14.68
N PRO A 195 17.36 -14.01 -15.71
CA PRO A 195 17.72 -14.47 -17.05
C PRO A 195 18.88 -13.65 -17.64
N ALA A 196 19.89 -14.34 -18.15
CA ALA A 196 21.13 -13.72 -18.65
C ALA A 196 20.94 -12.82 -19.88
N ASN A 197 19.85 -13.02 -20.64
CA ASN A 197 19.53 -12.22 -21.82
C ASN A 197 18.75 -10.93 -21.50
N ARG A 198 18.55 -10.58 -20.22
CA ARG A 198 17.84 -9.38 -19.78
C ARG A 198 18.65 -8.64 -18.71
N ASN A 199 18.46 -7.33 -18.60
CA ASN A 199 19.09 -6.54 -17.54
C ASN A 199 18.15 -6.35 -16.35
N LEU A 200 18.71 -6.39 -15.14
CA LEU A 200 18.02 -6.09 -13.90
C LEU A 200 18.64 -4.85 -13.24
N VAL A 201 17.78 -3.93 -12.82
CA VAL A 201 18.16 -2.81 -11.95
C VAL A 201 17.46 -2.99 -10.60
N VAL A 202 18.22 -2.98 -9.52
CA VAL A 202 17.70 -2.98 -8.14
C VAL A 202 18.01 -1.62 -7.54
N ALA A 203 16.99 -0.84 -7.17
CA ALA A 203 17.21 0.49 -6.64
C ALA A 203 16.24 0.89 -5.53
N GLY A 204 16.76 1.60 -4.54
CA GLY A 204 15.97 2.27 -3.52
C GLY A 204 16.58 2.27 -2.13
N ALA A 205 15.81 2.75 -1.17
CA ALA A 205 16.27 3.01 0.19
C ALA A 205 16.73 1.73 0.90
N VAL A 206 17.88 1.79 1.56
CA VAL A 206 18.46 0.68 2.32
C VAL A 206 17.96 0.72 3.76
N ALA A 207 17.42 -0.40 4.24
CA ALA A 207 17.04 -0.57 5.64
C ALA A 207 18.06 -1.42 6.43
N ASP A 208 18.80 -2.29 5.73
CA ASP A 208 19.83 -3.17 6.27
C ASP A 208 21.06 -3.03 5.37
N GLU A 209 22.07 -2.29 5.85
CA GLU A 209 23.29 -2.03 5.09
C GLU A 209 24.08 -3.31 4.79
N ALA A 210 24.12 -4.25 5.74
CA ALA A 210 24.82 -5.52 5.54
C ALA A 210 24.16 -6.35 4.42
N TYR A 211 22.84 -6.30 4.30
CA TYR A 211 22.13 -6.91 3.19
C TYR A 211 22.40 -6.20 1.86
N ALA A 212 22.41 -4.86 1.82
CA ALA A 212 22.75 -4.12 0.61
C ALA A 212 24.16 -4.47 0.11
N GLN A 213 25.13 -4.56 1.02
CA GLN A 213 26.49 -4.99 0.70
C GLN A 213 26.53 -6.44 0.19
N SER A 214 25.74 -7.36 0.78
CA SER A 214 25.69 -8.74 0.27
C SER A 214 25.10 -8.82 -1.14
N LEU A 215 24.13 -7.97 -1.49
CA LEU A 215 23.61 -7.89 -2.87
C LEU A 215 24.66 -7.36 -3.85
N LEU A 216 25.43 -6.34 -3.47
CA LEU A 216 26.53 -5.81 -4.29
C LEU A 216 27.62 -6.86 -4.56
N ALA A 217 27.82 -7.80 -3.64
CA ALA A 217 28.80 -8.88 -3.76
C ALA A 217 28.39 -9.99 -4.74
N LEU A 218 27.10 -10.14 -5.08
CA LEU A 218 26.57 -11.19 -5.98
C LEU A 218 26.92 -11.00 -7.47
N ARG A 219 27.96 -10.22 -7.80
CA ARG A 219 28.37 -9.73 -9.13
C ARG A 219 27.83 -10.56 -10.31
N ARG A 220 27.01 -9.92 -11.15
CA ARG A 220 26.56 -10.41 -12.46
C ARG A 220 26.60 -9.28 -13.47
N ASP A 221 27.02 -9.56 -14.70
CA ASP A 221 27.20 -8.56 -15.74
C ASP A 221 25.90 -7.85 -16.13
N ASN A 222 24.78 -8.55 -16.01
CA ASN A 222 23.45 -8.07 -16.37
C ASN A 222 22.64 -7.50 -15.19
N VAL A 223 23.28 -7.23 -14.04
CA VAL A 223 22.62 -6.75 -12.82
C VAL A 223 23.29 -5.49 -12.28
N ILE A 224 22.50 -4.44 -12.08
CA ILE A 224 22.92 -3.19 -11.47
C ILE A 224 22.18 -3.02 -10.14
N VAL A 225 22.94 -2.88 -9.05
CA VAL A 225 22.39 -2.55 -7.72
C VAL A 225 22.76 -1.11 -7.39
N MET A 226 21.74 -0.28 -7.14
CA MET A 226 21.85 1.14 -6.78
C MET A 226 21.24 1.38 -5.40
N PRO A 227 21.96 1.06 -4.31
CA PRO A 227 21.47 1.34 -2.97
C PRO A 227 21.42 2.84 -2.72
N GLY A 228 20.32 3.33 -2.16
CA GLY A 228 20.16 4.74 -1.84
C GLY A 228 18.74 5.25 -2.05
N LYS A 229 18.37 6.28 -1.30
CA LYS A 229 17.06 6.92 -1.48
C LYS A 229 17.07 7.69 -2.80
N LEU A 230 16.09 7.42 -3.65
CA LEU A 230 15.81 8.18 -4.86
C LEU A 230 14.82 9.31 -4.56
N SER A 231 14.96 10.44 -5.25
CA SER A 231 13.89 11.45 -5.30
C SER A 231 12.67 10.90 -6.05
N GLU A 232 11.51 11.55 -5.90
CA GLU A 232 10.30 11.14 -6.62
C GLU A 232 10.49 11.19 -8.14
N ALA A 233 11.13 12.25 -8.65
CA ALA A 233 11.44 12.38 -10.07
C ALA A 233 12.41 11.29 -10.57
N GLN A 234 13.42 10.93 -9.76
CA GLN A 234 14.33 9.82 -10.08
C GLN A 234 13.62 8.48 -10.07
N ALA A 235 12.77 8.22 -9.07
CA ALA A 235 11.96 7.02 -8.99
C ALA A 235 11.04 6.89 -10.20
N GLN A 236 10.35 7.97 -10.57
CA GLN A 236 9.48 8.00 -11.73
C GLN A 236 10.25 7.76 -13.02
N LYS A 237 11.39 8.43 -13.24
CA LYS A 237 12.24 8.21 -14.43
C LYS A 237 12.74 6.75 -14.49
N LEU A 238 13.22 6.21 -13.38
CA LEU A 238 13.69 4.83 -13.30
C LEU A 238 12.59 3.83 -13.64
N VAL A 239 11.40 3.96 -13.05
CA VAL A 239 10.32 2.97 -13.26
C VAL A 239 9.69 3.17 -14.63
N SER A 240 9.45 4.42 -15.05
CA SER A 240 8.89 4.71 -16.37
C SER A 240 9.82 4.41 -17.53
N GLY A 241 11.14 4.28 -17.32
CA GLY A 241 12.08 3.79 -18.33
C GLY A 241 12.16 2.25 -18.43
N ALA A 242 11.62 1.52 -17.45
CA ALA A 242 11.77 0.07 -17.39
C ALA A 242 10.85 -0.66 -18.39
N ARG A 243 11.28 -1.85 -18.82
CA ARG A 243 10.43 -2.83 -19.51
C ARG A 243 9.33 -3.38 -18.60
N GLY A 244 9.60 -3.48 -17.30
CA GLY A 244 8.63 -3.92 -16.31
C GLY A 244 9.19 -3.87 -14.89
N VAL A 245 8.29 -3.89 -13.92
CA VAL A 245 8.60 -3.89 -12.49
C VAL A 245 8.52 -5.30 -11.94
N VAL A 246 9.51 -5.72 -11.17
CA VAL A 246 9.61 -7.08 -10.63
C VAL A 246 9.28 -7.10 -9.14
N ILE A 247 8.38 -8.01 -8.75
CA ILE A 247 8.01 -8.29 -7.36
C ILE A 247 8.32 -9.76 -7.06
N SER A 248 9.50 -10.01 -6.48
CA SER A 248 10.09 -11.34 -6.29
C SER A 248 9.71 -12.05 -4.99
N HIS A 249 8.67 -11.60 -4.30
CA HIS A 249 8.23 -12.19 -3.03
C HIS A 249 6.71 -12.38 -3.02
N ALA A 250 6.27 -13.35 -2.22
CA ALA A 250 4.87 -13.72 -2.06
C ALA A 250 4.51 -13.85 -0.57
N ASP A 251 4.84 -12.82 0.21
CA ASP A 251 4.54 -12.84 1.64
C ASP A 251 3.03 -12.73 1.87
N ALA A 252 2.50 -13.64 2.69
CA ALA A 252 1.07 -13.71 3.03
C ALA A 252 0.59 -12.54 3.92
N ASP A 253 1.53 -11.77 4.44
CA ASP A 253 1.34 -10.69 5.41
C ASP A 253 0.76 -9.44 4.75
N VAL A 254 1.20 -9.18 3.52
CA VAL A 254 0.97 -7.92 2.81
C VAL A 254 -0.35 -8.01 2.05
N VAL A 255 -1.29 -7.13 2.38
CA VAL A 255 -2.59 -7.05 1.68
C VAL A 255 -2.36 -6.57 0.24
N VAL A 256 -1.51 -5.56 0.04
CA VAL A 256 -1.09 -5.06 -1.28
C VAL A 256 0.32 -4.46 -1.30
N SER A 257 0.98 -4.50 -2.46
CA SER A 257 2.30 -3.91 -2.67
C SER A 257 2.22 -2.47 -3.19
N GLY A 258 2.82 -1.50 -2.49
CA GLY A 258 2.94 -0.13 -2.99
C GLY A 258 3.72 -0.06 -4.32
N THR A 259 4.70 -0.95 -4.52
CA THR A 259 5.45 -1.07 -5.79
C THR A 259 4.54 -1.45 -6.96
N PHE A 260 3.52 -2.28 -6.73
CA PHE A 260 2.52 -2.63 -7.75
C PHE A 260 1.74 -1.38 -8.19
N PHE A 261 1.21 -0.61 -7.24
CA PHE A 261 0.42 0.59 -7.57
C PHE A 261 1.29 1.70 -8.16
N TYR A 262 2.56 1.81 -7.76
CA TYR A 262 3.50 2.72 -8.40
C TYR A 262 3.70 2.36 -9.87
N ALA A 263 3.94 1.07 -10.17
CA ALA A 263 4.06 0.57 -11.54
C ALA A 263 2.82 0.88 -12.38
N MET A 264 1.62 0.63 -11.84
CA MET A 264 0.35 0.98 -12.51
C MET A 264 0.23 2.49 -12.75
N SER A 265 0.65 3.33 -11.81
CA SER A 265 0.59 4.79 -11.92
C SER A 265 1.45 5.31 -13.08
N VAL A 266 2.66 4.77 -13.24
CA VAL A 266 3.55 5.09 -14.38
C VAL A 266 3.28 4.23 -15.61
N ARG A 267 2.22 3.41 -15.59
CA ARG A 267 1.80 2.53 -16.67
C ARG A 267 2.93 1.57 -17.09
N ARG A 268 3.37 0.74 -16.16
CA ARG A 268 4.41 -0.26 -16.41
C ARG A 268 3.94 -1.64 -16.00
N PRO A 269 4.21 -2.67 -16.81
CA PRO A 269 3.78 -4.02 -16.49
C PRO A 269 4.52 -4.54 -15.27
N VAL A 270 3.85 -5.38 -14.49
CA VAL A 270 4.36 -6.00 -13.29
C VAL A 270 4.59 -7.49 -13.55
N PHE A 271 5.78 -7.96 -13.21
CA PHE A 271 6.18 -9.35 -13.19
C PHE A 271 6.33 -9.77 -11.74
N ALA A 272 5.51 -10.70 -11.27
CA ALA A 272 5.47 -10.99 -9.84
C ALA A 272 5.33 -12.47 -9.53
N ILE A 273 5.85 -12.88 -8.37
CA ILE A 273 5.41 -14.14 -7.76
C ILE A 273 3.97 -13.95 -7.30
N GLU A 274 3.11 -14.92 -7.60
CA GLU A 274 1.69 -14.82 -7.31
C GLU A 274 1.41 -14.63 -5.81
N THR A 275 0.45 -13.76 -5.50
CA THR A 275 -0.14 -13.59 -4.17
C THR A 275 -1.66 -13.65 -4.31
N PRO A 276 -2.44 -13.84 -3.22
CA PRO A 276 -3.89 -13.78 -3.30
C PRO A 276 -4.42 -12.51 -3.96
N PHE A 277 -3.83 -11.35 -3.66
CA PHE A 277 -4.17 -10.09 -4.33
C PHE A 277 -3.86 -10.13 -5.83
N LEU A 278 -2.65 -10.54 -6.20
CA LEU A 278 -2.21 -10.53 -7.59
C LEU A 278 -3.02 -11.49 -8.46
N ARG A 279 -3.35 -12.69 -7.95
CA ARG A 279 -4.25 -13.63 -8.65
C ARG A 279 -5.65 -13.06 -8.83
N TRP A 280 -6.14 -12.30 -7.84
CA TRP A 280 -7.42 -11.63 -7.94
C TRP A 280 -7.41 -10.50 -8.97
N VAL A 281 -6.32 -9.72 -9.04
CA VAL A 281 -6.27 -8.53 -9.89
C VAL A 281 -5.86 -8.81 -11.33
N ALA A 282 -4.99 -9.80 -11.59
CA ALA A 282 -4.50 -10.13 -12.92
C ALA A 282 -5.61 -10.28 -13.98
N PRO A 283 -6.69 -11.06 -13.78
CA PRO A 283 -7.75 -11.21 -14.78
C PRO A 283 -8.56 -9.93 -15.03
N ARG A 284 -8.45 -8.91 -14.16
CA ARG A 284 -9.16 -7.62 -14.28
C ARG A 284 -8.36 -6.59 -15.08
N VAL A 285 -7.03 -6.70 -15.07
CA VAL A 285 -6.14 -5.77 -15.77
C VAL A 285 -5.51 -6.37 -17.03
N GLY A 286 -5.42 -7.70 -17.11
CA GLY A 286 -4.88 -8.45 -18.24
C GLY A 286 -3.38 -8.78 -18.12
N ASP A 287 -2.97 -9.81 -18.86
CA ASP A 287 -1.60 -10.36 -18.87
C ASP A 287 -0.57 -9.41 -19.51
N GLU A 288 -1.04 -8.37 -20.19
CA GLU A 288 -0.19 -7.29 -20.72
C GLU A 288 0.33 -6.40 -19.57
N LEU A 289 -0.44 -6.25 -18.49
CA LEU A 289 -0.09 -5.41 -17.34
C LEU A 289 0.43 -6.22 -16.15
N VAL A 290 -0.03 -7.46 -15.97
CA VAL A 290 0.35 -8.26 -14.81
C VAL A 290 0.65 -9.69 -15.24
N ARG A 291 1.91 -10.10 -15.11
CA ARG A 291 2.37 -11.45 -15.41
C ARG A 291 2.82 -12.13 -14.14
N LEU A 292 2.24 -13.29 -13.85
CA LEU A 292 2.46 -14.01 -12.61
C LEU A 292 3.28 -15.28 -12.87
N GLY A 293 4.22 -15.55 -11.96
CA GLY A 293 4.84 -16.86 -11.81
C GLY A 293 4.47 -17.47 -10.46
N ARG A 294 4.31 -18.79 -10.39
CA ARG A 294 4.05 -19.47 -9.10
C ARG A 294 5.27 -19.47 -8.18
N ASP A 295 6.45 -19.37 -8.77
CA ASP A 295 7.73 -19.33 -8.08
C ASP A 295 8.75 -18.47 -8.84
N MET A 296 9.98 -18.42 -8.33
CA MET A 296 11.07 -17.65 -8.94
C MET A 296 11.42 -18.14 -10.35
N ARG A 297 11.31 -19.44 -10.61
CA ARG A 297 11.65 -20.02 -11.91
C ARG A 297 10.65 -19.56 -12.96
N GLU A 298 9.36 -19.66 -12.68
CA GLU A 298 8.30 -19.21 -13.58
C GLU A 298 8.32 -17.69 -13.78
N LEU A 299 8.59 -16.92 -12.72
CA LEU A 299 8.79 -15.48 -12.82
C LEU A 299 9.93 -15.13 -13.80
N CYS A 300 11.10 -15.75 -13.63
CA CYS A 300 12.24 -15.52 -14.51
C CYS A 300 11.97 -15.99 -15.95
N ALA A 301 11.22 -17.07 -16.16
CA ALA A 301 10.81 -17.52 -17.48
C ALA A 301 9.89 -16.49 -18.17
N ALA A 302 8.93 -15.93 -17.44
CA ALA A 302 8.04 -14.88 -17.95
C ALA A 302 8.81 -13.59 -18.31
N ILE A 303 9.81 -13.23 -17.51
CA ILE A 303 10.71 -12.09 -17.79
C ILE A 303 11.57 -12.36 -19.04
N ALA A 304 12.14 -13.57 -19.17
CA ALA A 304 12.95 -13.94 -20.32
C ALA A 304 12.16 -13.82 -21.63
N ALA A 305 10.92 -14.32 -21.64
CA ALA A 305 10.01 -14.33 -22.79
C ALA A 305 9.28 -12.99 -23.01
N ALA A 306 9.53 -11.96 -22.19
CA ALA A 306 8.75 -10.74 -22.26
C ALA A 306 8.97 -9.96 -23.57
N ALA A 307 7.89 -9.82 -24.34
CA ALA A 307 7.83 -8.87 -25.45
C ALA A 307 7.65 -7.43 -24.94
N PRO A 308 8.06 -6.42 -25.73
CA PRO A 308 7.69 -5.02 -25.51
C PRO A 308 6.18 -4.88 -25.34
N VAL A 309 5.75 -4.10 -24.35
CA VAL A 309 4.34 -3.72 -24.21
C VAL A 309 4.19 -2.30 -24.74
N GLU A 310 3.49 -2.15 -25.85
CA GLU A 310 3.02 -0.85 -26.31
C GLU A 310 1.81 -0.44 -25.50
N LEU A 311 1.88 0.75 -24.92
CA LEU A 311 0.85 1.20 -24.00
C LEU A 311 -0.30 1.83 -24.76
N ALA A 312 -1.20 0.98 -25.23
CA ALA A 312 -2.44 1.40 -25.86
C ALA A 312 -3.33 2.20 -24.88
N GLN A 313 -4.16 3.09 -25.43
CA GLN A 313 -5.15 3.85 -24.68
C GLN A 313 -6.08 2.94 -23.86
N GLU A 314 -6.40 1.77 -24.40
CA GLU A 314 -7.21 0.74 -23.73
C GLU A 314 -6.57 0.20 -22.45
N LEU A 315 -5.25 0.00 -22.42
CA LEU A 315 -4.53 -0.44 -21.22
C LEU A 315 -4.58 0.63 -20.14
N SER A 316 -4.43 1.90 -20.52
CA SER A 316 -4.58 3.03 -19.59
C SER A 316 -6.01 3.11 -19.04
N ALA A 317 -7.03 2.92 -19.88
CA ALA A 317 -8.42 2.91 -19.45
C ALA A 317 -8.71 1.79 -18.43
N ARG A 318 -8.18 0.57 -18.65
CA ARG A 318 -8.26 -0.54 -17.69
C ARG A 318 -7.65 -0.19 -16.33
N ILE A 319 -6.49 0.48 -16.31
CA ILE A 319 -5.84 0.92 -15.07
C ILE A 319 -6.74 1.93 -14.32
N GLU A 320 -7.24 2.94 -15.03
CA GLU A 320 -8.11 3.98 -14.43
C GLU A 320 -9.45 3.40 -13.96
N GLU A 321 -10.02 2.46 -14.69
CA GLU A 321 -11.26 1.77 -14.29
C GLU A 321 -11.08 1.00 -12.97
N GLN A 322 -9.95 0.31 -12.80
CA GLN A 322 -9.69 -0.51 -11.63
C GLN A 322 -9.16 0.29 -10.43
N PHE A 323 -8.32 1.31 -10.65
CA PHE A 323 -7.55 1.97 -9.60
C PHE A 323 -7.63 3.50 -9.61
N GLY A 324 -8.27 4.09 -10.61
CA GLY A 324 -8.40 5.54 -10.73
C GLY A 324 -9.26 6.16 -9.63
N ASP A 325 -9.24 7.48 -9.56
CA ASP A 325 -9.89 8.25 -8.49
C ASP A 325 -11.39 7.95 -8.36
N GLU A 326 -12.08 7.74 -9.48
CA GLU A 326 -13.50 7.38 -9.48
C GLU A 326 -13.77 6.00 -8.88
N ALA A 327 -12.91 5.01 -9.15
CA ALA A 327 -13.01 3.69 -8.55
C ALA A 327 -12.82 3.75 -7.03
N VAL A 328 -11.82 4.52 -6.58
CA VAL A 328 -11.56 4.75 -5.16
C VAL A 328 -12.73 5.50 -4.50
N ARG A 329 -13.23 6.59 -5.11
CA ARG A 329 -14.38 7.36 -4.59
C ARG A 329 -15.59 6.46 -4.41
N ARG A 330 -16.02 5.73 -5.45
CA ARG A 330 -17.16 4.80 -5.35
C ARG A 330 -17.01 3.83 -4.17
N ALA A 331 -15.83 3.23 -4.01
CA ALA A 331 -15.56 2.33 -2.90
C ALA A 331 -15.60 3.03 -1.52
N LEU A 332 -15.08 4.25 -1.42
CA LEU A 332 -15.15 5.06 -0.20
C LEU A 332 -16.59 5.45 0.14
N GLY A 333 -17.43 5.79 -0.85
CA GLY A 333 -18.86 6.02 -0.68
C GLY A 333 -19.53 4.83 0.02
N LEU A 334 -19.33 3.63 -0.53
CA LEU A 334 -19.83 2.37 0.04
C LEU A 334 -19.29 2.14 1.47
N ALA A 335 -18.00 2.36 1.69
CA ALA A 335 -17.38 2.22 3.01
C ALA A 335 -17.94 3.20 4.04
N LEU A 336 -18.34 4.39 3.62
CA LEU A 336 -19.01 5.38 4.47
C LEU A 336 -20.53 5.14 4.58
N GLY A 337 -21.08 4.15 3.87
CA GLY A 337 -22.52 3.87 3.84
C GLY A 337 -23.33 4.93 3.10
N ARG A 338 -22.69 5.64 2.15
CA ARG A 338 -23.37 6.49 1.17
C ARG A 338 -23.56 5.65 -0.09
N GLY A 339 -24.80 5.56 -0.57
CA GLY A 339 -25.12 4.84 -1.82
C GLY A 339 -24.25 5.34 -2.97
N ALA A 340 -23.98 4.44 -3.92
CA ALA A 340 -23.19 4.72 -5.12
C ALA A 340 -23.77 5.88 -5.94
#